data_AF-A0A7Y6WRK5-F1
#
_entry.id   AF-A0A7Y6WRK5-F1
#
_cell.length_a   1.000
_cell.length_b   1.000
_cell.length_c   1.000
_cell.angle_alpha   90.00
_cell.angle_beta   90.00
_cell.angle_gamma   90.00
#
_symmetry.space_group_name_H-M   'P 1'
#
loop_
_entity.id
_entity.type
_entity.pdbx_description
1 polymer ?
#
loop_
_entity_poly.entity_id
_entity_poly.type
_entity_poly.pdbx_seq_one_letter_code
_entity_poly.pdbx_strand_id
1 'polypeptide(L)'
;MFIDFEGIDGSGKTTLSNLLAAKLKRLGYRVAHAREGGELQAPAARRIRELTRDSRLLEMSPRTEFFLNLARDAQQLDEVVAPALSRGEVCITDRYLYSHLALSGGGRGLPMDELRPACELASQGLWPDLVILVDVDPDLARLRKRLGKLQSKRASDGDSRKGLVGAGLAVRVRESFLEMARKDPQRWLILENNDVPLRVLEQRLVDAVVARLEGREQQVQRIVPAPARPRHASPTTLQNLEERFFQTLDTVEQREPALAVWMLSGIPGLAAHQQRLAFAERFPGLTARGMVGLDDVPAMDLRELLSDLAPAEVAFSLTGRTDSRAAMLRQRLYARAPTEVLASLKQDGSAPAWALRERAMRDGRLADVLAGLAGQDCEESWVVREAGMQRKLFAEVARSLTCVPGARADALREVLLPHDRLAVLRSTQGLDTPVARGLRESLAGKALKLVLRSLTGLDTEEAWALRERGAPQTKEALDSVDGMAASRAWKLRVDHLGRWPTTALSSLKGLPMGPHAQALVERVLAEHPDRLPVLRNAYAVAATARTLSQQPARTPRVDTSSRVEA
;
A
#
# COMPACT_ATOMS: atom_id res chain seq x y z
N MET A 1 32.14 1.63 15.93
CA MET A 1 31.61 2.06 14.61
C MET A 1 30.10 2.15 14.71
N PHE A 2 29.50 3.24 14.23
CA PHE A 2 28.07 3.47 14.19
C PHE A 2 27.54 3.38 12.76
N ILE A 3 26.56 2.51 12.51
CA ILE A 3 25.98 2.21 11.20
C ILE A 3 24.48 2.49 11.21
N ASP A 4 24.01 3.30 10.27
CA ASP A 4 22.59 3.62 10.08
C ASP A 4 22.06 3.03 8.77
N PHE A 5 20.86 2.46 8.80
CA PHE A 5 20.12 2.01 7.62
C PHE A 5 18.98 2.95 7.30
N GLU A 6 19.03 3.55 6.11
CA GLU A 6 18.05 4.51 5.62
C GLU A 6 17.35 4.10 4.33
N GLY A 7 16.21 4.75 4.06
CA GLY A 7 15.34 4.43 2.92
C GLY A 7 13.84 4.32 3.26
N ILE A 8 13.02 4.19 2.22
CA ILE A 8 11.55 4.23 2.34
C ILE A 8 10.94 2.96 2.93
N ASP A 9 9.70 3.05 3.43
CA ASP A 9 8.99 1.86 3.92
C ASP A 9 8.83 0.80 2.82
N GLY A 10 9.11 -0.46 3.15
CA GLY A 10 9.09 -1.56 2.18
C GLY A 10 10.39 -1.75 1.39
N SER A 11 11.44 -0.98 1.68
CA SER A 11 12.74 -1.12 1.02
C SER A 11 13.59 -2.30 1.49
N GLY A 12 13.28 -2.94 2.61
CA GLY A 12 14.03 -4.09 3.13
C GLY A 12 15.12 -3.75 4.17
N LYS A 13 15.23 -2.49 4.62
CA LYS A 13 16.16 -2.05 5.68
C LYS A 13 16.17 -2.96 6.91
N THR A 14 14.98 -3.17 7.51
CA THR A 14 14.86 -4.00 8.71
C THR A 14 15.38 -5.41 8.48
N THR A 15 15.15 -5.98 7.29
CA THR A 15 15.69 -7.31 6.94
C THR A 15 17.21 -7.26 6.85
N LEU A 16 17.77 -6.32 6.08
CA LEU A 16 19.21 -6.20 5.86
C LEU A 16 19.99 -5.83 7.13
N SER A 17 19.46 -4.96 7.98
CA SER A 17 20.12 -4.56 9.24
C SER A 17 20.21 -5.72 10.23
N ASN A 18 19.14 -6.53 10.34
CA ASN A 18 19.15 -7.75 11.16
C ASN A 18 20.12 -8.80 10.59
N LEU A 19 20.15 -9.00 9.27
CA LEU A 19 21.07 -9.93 8.61
C LEU A 19 22.54 -9.52 8.84
N LEU A 20 22.86 -8.24 8.63
CA LEU A 20 24.20 -7.72 8.89
C LEU A 20 24.59 -7.91 10.35
N ALA A 21 23.72 -7.56 11.30
CA ALA A 21 24.00 -7.72 12.73
C ALA A 21 24.30 -9.19 13.06
N ALA A 22 23.49 -10.13 12.57
CA ALA A 22 23.69 -11.57 12.80
C ALA A 22 24.98 -12.08 12.14
N LYS A 23 25.35 -11.59 10.96
CA LYS A 23 26.58 -11.99 10.27
C LYS A 23 27.81 -11.44 10.99
N LEU A 24 27.83 -10.18 11.38
CA LEU A 24 28.95 -9.58 12.12
C LEU A 24 29.18 -10.28 13.48
N LYS A 25 28.10 -10.61 14.21
CA LYS A 25 28.19 -11.42 15.44
C LYS A 25 28.87 -12.78 15.18
N ARG A 26 28.48 -13.48 14.11
CA ARG A 26 29.11 -14.76 13.71
C ARG A 26 30.58 -14.61 13.30
N LEU A 27 30.99 -13.44 12.85
CA LEU A 27 32.39 -13.11 12.53
C LEU A 27 33.19 -12.67 13.77
N GLY A 28 32.60 -12.70 14.97
CA GLY A 28 33.29 -12.38 16.23
C GLY A 28 33.21 -10.90 16.65
N TYR A 29 32.52 -10.04 15.89
CA TYR A 29 32.32 -8.66 16.30
C TYR A 29 31.28 -8.56 17.42
N ARG A 30 31.52 -7.66 18.40
CA ARG A 30 30.51 -7.25 19.38
C ARG A 30 29.56 -6.26 18.72
N VAL A 31 28.27 -6.60 18.66
CA VAL A 31 27.26 -5.82 17.90
C VAL A 31 26.05 -5.50 18.77
N ALA A 32 25.74 -4.22 18.91
CA ALA A 32 24.46 -3.73 19.40
C ALA A 32 23.55 -3.33 18.23
N HIS A 33 22.25 -3.57 18.37
CA HIS A 33 21.27 -3.18 17.35
C HIS A 33 20.13 -2.39 18.02
N ALA A 34 20.16 -1.07 17.86
CA ALA A 34 19.23 -0.14 18.51
C ALA A 34 17.76 -0.32 18.07
N ARG A 35 17.54 -1.06 16.97
CA ARG A 35 16.22 -1.34 16.44
C ARG A 35 16.05 -2.77 15.87
N GLU A 36 16.48 -3.76 16.64
CA GLU A 36 16.37 -5.18 16.28
C GLU A 36 14.93 -5.61 16.00
N GLY A 37 14.74 -6.41 14.93
CA GLY A 37 13.40 -6.81 14.49
C GLY A 37 12.48 -5.65 14.05
N GLY A 38 13.00 -4.42 13.95
CA GLY A 38 12.24 -3.22 13.65
C GLY A 38 11.62 -2.53 14.87
N GLU A 39 11.90 -3.03 16.08
CA GLU A 39 11.39 -2.51 17.35
C GLU A 39 12.44 -1.67 18.08
N LEU A 40 12.01 -0.55 18.64
CA LEU A 40 12.86 0.36 19.40
C LEU A 40 13.18 -0.25 20.77
N GLN A 41 14.45 -0.24 21.18
CA GLN A 41 14.90 -0.88 22.43
C GLN A 41 14.57 -0.08 23.71
N ALA A 42 14.75 1.25 23.70
CA ALA A 42 14.25 2.15 24.74
C ALA A 42 12.70 2.15 24.88
N PRO A 43 12.12 1.89 26.07
CA PRO A 43 10.67 1.90 26.30
C PRO A 43 9.99 3.24 26.04
N ALA A 44 10.60 4.36 26.44
CA ALA A 44 10.04 5.69 26.21
C ALA A 44 9.97 6.01 24.70
N ALA A 45 10.98 5.60 23.93
CA ALA A 45 10.98 5.74 22.48
C ALA A 45 9.83 4.95 21.81
N ARG A 46 9.46 3.76 22.33
CA ARG A 46 8.30 3.00 21.83
C ARG A 46 6.99 3.78 22.01
N ARG A 47 6.76 4.36 23.20
CA ARG A 47 5.56 5.17 23.48
C ARG A 47 5.47 6.40 22.58
N ILE A 48 6.57 7.12 22.37
CA ILE A 48 6.61 8.28 21.46
C ILE A 48 6.31 7.85 20.01
N ARG A 49 6.82 6.69 19.59
CA ARG A 49 6.54 6.14 18.26
C ARG A 49 5.06 5.84 18.04
N GLU A 50 4.35 5.32 19.03
CA GLU A 50 2.89 5.08 18.93
C GLU A 50 2.15 6.39 18.67
N LEU A 51 2.48 7.44 19.42
CA LEU A 51 1.88 8.77 19.27
C LEU A 51 2.06 9.33 17.86
N THR A 52 3.28 9.27 17.29
CA THR A 52 3.54 9.78 15.93
C THR A 52 2.89 8.96 14.81
N ARG A 53 2.43 7.73 15.10
CA ARG A 53 1.77 6.84 14.13
C ARG A 53 0.26 6.97 14.12
N ASP A 54 -0.33 7.47 15.21
CA ASP A 54 -1.79 7.60 15.36
C ASP A 54 -2.37 8.55 14.31
N SER A 55 -3.21 8.01 13.43
CA SER A 55 -3.87 8.78 12.37
C SER A 55 -5.03 9.65 12.84
N ARG A 56 -5.50 9.46 14.08
CA ARG A 56 -6.54 10.30 14.68
C ARG A 56 -6.01 11.67 15.09
N LEU A 57 -4.70 11.79 15.30
CA LEU A 57 -4.04 13.06 15.64
C LEU A 57 -3.88 13.96 14.42
N LEU A 58 -4.97 14.23 13.70
CA LEU A 58 -4.99 14.95 12.42
C LEU A 58 -4.35 16.33 12.50
N GLU A 59 -4.56 17.00 13.62
CA GLU A 59 -4.14 18.38 13.88
C GLU A 59 -2.66 18.53 14.29
N MET A 60 -1.93 17.42 14.48
CA MET A 60 -0.51 17.47 14.83
C MET A 60 0.31 18.16 13.71
N SER A 61 0.94 19.30 13.98
CA SER A 61 1.73 19.98 12.95
C SER A 61 2.95 19.14 12.49
N PRO A 62 3.47 19.33 11.26
CA PRO A 62 4.72 18.71 10.85
C PRO A 62 5.91 19.01 11.78
N ARG A 63 5.95 20.22 12.35
CA ARG A 63 6.97 20.63 13.33
C ARG A 63 6.87 19.82 14.63
N THR A 64 5.66 19.61 15.13
CA THR A 64 5.40 18.73 16.29
C THR A 64 5.81 17.30 15.98
N GLU A 65 5.46 16.76 14.81
CA GLU A 65 5.89 15.42 14.37
C GLU A 65 7.42 15.31 14.34
N PHE A 66 8.12 16.34 13.86
CA PHE A 66 9.59 16.38 13.84
C PHE A 66 10.19 16.32 15.25
N PHE A 67 9.76 17.19 16.17
CA PHE A 67 10.31 17.21 17.53
C PHE A 67 10.02 15.94 18.32
N LEU A 68 8.82 15.35 18.19
CA LEU A 68 8.53 14.06 18.82
C LEU A 68 9.44 12.95 18.29
N ASN A 69 9.68 12.95 16.99
CA ASN A 69 10.61 12.00 16.38
C ASN A 69 12.06 12.22 16.84
N LEU A 70 12.51 13.47 17.00
CA LEU A 70 13.83 13.78 17.58
C LEU A 70 13.94 13.33 19.04
N ALA A 71 12.94 13.63 19.87
CA ALA A 71 12.93 13.21 21.27
C ALA A 71 13.01 11.69 21.41
N ARG A 72 12.33 10.95 20.51
CA ARG A 72 12.41 9.49 20.43
C ARG A 72 13.83 9.00 20.16
N ASP A 73 14.52 9.61 19.20
CA ASP A 73 15.85 9.16 18.79
C ASP A 73 16.95 9.63 19.74
N ALA A 74 16.80 10.80 20.37
CA ALA A 74 17.65 11.22 21.49
C ALA A 74 17.60 10.19 22.63
N GLN A 75 16.40 9.72 22.99
CA GLN A 75 16.27 8.67 24.01
C GLN A 75 16.95 7.35 23.61
N GLN A 76 16.86 6.94 22.34
CA GLN A 76 17.59 5.74 21.89
C GLN A 76 19.10 5.93 21.90
N LEU A 77 19.55 7.13 21.58
CA LEU A 77 20.95 7.46 21.60
C LEU A 77 21.50 7.30 23.01
N ASP A 78 20.84 7.90 24.00
CA ASP A 78 21.28 7.88 25.40
C ASP A 78 21.23 6.48 26.01
N GLU A 79 20.17 5.71 25.76
CA GLU A 79 20.00 4.39 26.38
C GLU A 79 20.75 3.26 25.67
N VAL A 80 21.02 3.39 24.37
CA VAL A 80 21.44 2.24 23.56
C VAL A 80 22.67 2.54 22.70
N VAL A 81 22.62 3.59 21.87
CA VAL A 81 23.68 3.84 20.89
C VAL A 81 24.97 4.29 21.58
N ALA A 82 24.91 5.35 22.39
CA ALA A 82 26.09 5.91 23.06
C ALA A 82 26.75 4.89 24.02
N PRO A 83 26.00 4.13 24.85
CA PRO A 83 26.59 3.08 25.68
C PRO A 83 27.23 1.95 24.88
N ALA A 84 26.68 1.55 23.73
CA ALA A 84 27.31 0.53 22.89
C ALA A 84 28.62 1.02 22.28
N LEU A 85 28.62 2.26 21.77
CA LEU A 85 29.82 2.85 21.18
C LEU A 85 30.93 3.06 22.21
N SER A 86 30.60 3.43 23.45
CA SER A 86 31.58 3.60 24.52
C SER A 86 32.26 2.27 24.93
N ARG A 87 31.57 1.13 24.74
CA ARG A 87 32.15 -0.21 24.92
C ARG A 87 32.99 -0.69 23.72
N GLY A 88 33.12 0.13 22.67
CA GLY A 88 33.83 -0.22 21.44
C GLY A 88 33.08 -1.23 20.57
N GLU A 89 31.75 -1.29 20.68
CA GLU A 89 30.91 -2.18 19.87
C GLU A 89 30.63 -1.56 18.49
N VAL A 90 30.25 -2.41 17.54
CA VAL A 90 29.56 -1.96 16.33
C VAL A 90 28.10 -1.73 16.69
N CYS A 91 27.62 -0.49 16.59
CA CYS A 91 26.22 -0.18 16.80
C CYS A 91 25.51 -0.04 15.45
N ILE A 92 24.43 -0.78 15.25
CA ILE A 92 23.56 -0.70 14.07
C ILE A 92 22.23 -0.07 14.49
N THR A 93 21.64 0.76 13.62
CA THR A 93 20.24 1.20 13.74
C THR A 93 19.49 1.11 12.42
N ASP A 94 18.19 0.78 12.47
CA ASP A 94 17.25 0.89 11.35
C ASP A 94 16.51 2.22 11.48
N ARG A 95 17.01 3.23 10.76
CA ARG A 95 16.67 4.66 10.82
C ARG A 95 17.36 5.39 11.97
N TYR A 96 17.71 6.64 11.68
CA TYR A 96 18.18 7.63 12.64
C TYR A 96 17.73 9.03 12.23
N LEU A 97 18.51 10.07 12.53
CA LEU A 97 18.16 11.46 12.28
C LEU A 97 18.01 11.80 10.78
N TYR A 98 18.67 11.07 9.88
CA TYR A 98 18.50 11.25 8.43
C TYR A 98 17.07 10.92 7.97
N SER A 99 16.42 9.93 8.58
CA SER A 99 14.99 9.66 8.38
C SER A 99 14.11 10.86 8.73
N HIS A 100 14.52 11.70 9.69
CA HIS A 100 13.77 12.89 10.10
C HIS A 100 14.05 14.08 9.19
N LEU A 101 15.28 14.26 8.74
CA LEU A 101 15.60 15.21 7.69
C LEU A 101 14.83 14.89 6.39
N ALA A 102 14.84 13.63 5.94
CA ALA A 102 14.15 13.24 4.72
C ALA A 102 12.62 13.34 4.83
N LEU A 103 12.05 12.92 5.97
CA LEU A 103 10.61 12.99 6.20
C LEU A 103 10.11 14.42 6.38
N SER A 104 10.73 15.18 7.26
CA SER A 104 10.26 16.52 7.63
C SER A 104 10.66 17.55 6.59
N GLY A 105 11.88 17.45 6.05
CA GLY A 105 12.36 18.30 4.97
C GLY A 105 11.70 17.95 3.65
N GLY A 106 12.16 16.88 3.00
CA GLY A 106 11.65 16.48 1.69
C GLY A 106 10.17 16.06 1.70
N GLY A 107 9.74 15.32 2.71
CA GLY A 107 8.37 14.78 2.78
C GLY A 107 7.30 15.80 3.16
N ARG A 108 7.55 16.62 4.21
CA ARG A 108 6.61 17.59 4.79
C ARG A 108 6.88 19.04 4.37
N GLY A 109 8.01 19.33 3.71
CA GLY A 109 8.34 20.66 3.20
C GLY A 109 8.86 21.63 4.27
N LEU A 110 9.37 21.15 5.41
CA LEU A 110 10.04 22.03 6.37
C LEU A 110 11.44 22.44 5.83
N PRO A 111 11.91 23.68 6.07
CA PRO A 111 13.22 24.11 5.59
C PRO A 111 14.36 23.30 6.24
N MET A 112 15.25 22.73 5.43
CA MET A 112 16.31 21.81 5.90
C MET A 112 17.34 22.50 6.80
N ASP A 113 17.58 23.79 6.58
CA ASP A 113 18.42 24.67 7.39
C ASP A 113 17.85 24.92 8.79
N GLU A 114 16.52 24.95 8.94
CA GLU A 114 15.87 25.00 10.26
C GLU A 114 15.94 23.65 11.00
N LEU A 115 15.87 22.53 10.28
CA LEU A 115 15.85 21.20 10.90
C LEU A 115 17.23 20.77 11.44
N ARG A 116 18.30 21.11 10.74
CA ARG A 116 19.65 20.62 11.05
C ARG A 116 20.13 20.97 12.47
N PRO A 117 20.01 22.22 12.96
CA PRO A 117 20.42 22.55 14.34
C PRO A 117 19.73 21.71 15.41
N ALA A 118 18.45 21.39 15.22
CA ALA A 118 17.71 20.52 16.14
C ALA A 118 18.21 19.07 16.09
N CYS A 119 18.58 18.56 14.92
CA CYS A 119 19.22 17.26 14.79
C CYS A 119 20.61 17.24 15.46
N GLU A 120 21.40 18.31 15.35
CA GLU A 120 22.71 18.40 16.03
C GLU A 120 22.55 18.39 17.56
N LEU A 121 21.53 19.09 18.08
CA LEU A 121 21.21 19.05 19.50
C LEU A 121 20.83 17.62 19.95
N ALA A 122 19.99 16.93 19.17
CA ALA A 122 19.57 15.58 19.50
C ALA A 122 20.70 14.54 19.37
N SER A 123 21.64 14.73 18.44
CA SER A 123 22.76 13.82 18.21
C SER A 123 23.88 13.98 19.22
N GLN A 124 24.04 15.16 19.82
CA GLN A 124 25.20 15.52 20.64
C GLN A 124 26.53 15.21 19.91
N GLY A 125 26.55 15.41 18.59
CA GLY A 125 27.69 15.12 17.72
C GLY A 125 27.84 13.65 17.28
N LEU A 126 27.02 12.73 17.79
CA LEU A 126 27.03 11.32 17.38
C LEU A 126 26.23 11.11 16.08
N TRP A 127 26.96 11.23 14.97
CA TRP A 127 26.48 10.86 13.64
C TRP A 127 27.05 9.50 13.20
N PRO A 128 26.32 8.73 12.38
CA PRO A 128 26.81 7.44 11.88
C PRO A 128 28.10 7.57 11.07
N ASP A 129 29.04 6.64 11.29
CA ASP A 129 30.27 6.49 10.51
C ASP A 129 29.99 6.01 9.07
N LEU A 130 28.87 5.30 8.91
CA LEU A 130 28.38 4.75 7.65
C LEU A 130 26.85 4.80 7.63
N VAL A 131 26.29 5.35 6.54
CA VAL A 131 24.85 5.36 6.27
C VAL A 131 24.58 4.49 5.05
N ILE A 132 23.78 3.45 5.24
CA ILE A 132 23.40 2.51 4.19
C ILE A 132 22.01 2.90 3.69
N LEU A 133 21.94 3.48 2.50
CA LEU A 133 20.67 3.76 1.83
C LEU A 133 20.23 2.53 1.05
N VAL A 134 19.18 1.86 1.53
CA VAL A 134 18.51 0.79 0.77
C VAL A 134 17.52 1.45 -0.19
N ASP A 135 17.99 1.74 -1.39
CA ASP A 135 17.21 2.39 -2.44
C ASP A 135 16.32 1.38 -3.17
N VAL A 136 15.08 1.78 -3.44
CA VAL A 136 14.11 0.94 -4.14
C VAL A 136 13.10 1.83 -4.83
N ASP A 137 12.59 1.35 -5.96
CA ASP A 137 11.43 1.90 -6.63
C ASP A 137 10.24 2.03 -5.65
N PRO A 138 9.63 3.22 -5.49
CA PRO A 138 8.52 3.43 -4.56
C PRO A 138 7.28 2.57 -4.82
N ASP A 139 7.02 2.20 -6.07
CA ASP A 139 5.92 1.32 -6.41
C ASP A 139 6.22 -0.12 -5.94
N LEU A 140 7.42 -0.63 -6.23
CA LEU A 140 7.88 -1.94 -5.77
C LEU A 140 7.92 -2.04 -4.23
N ALA A 141 8.45 -1.03 -3.55
CA ALA A 141 8.48 -0.97 -2.08
C ALA A 141 7.07 -1.09 -1.48
N ARG A 142 6.10 -0.43 -2.11
CA ARG A 142 4.68 -0.51 -1.73
C ARG A 142 4.11 -1.92 -1.96
N LEU A 143 4.50 -2.60 -3.04
CA LEU A 143 4.10 -3.99 -3.28
C LEU A 143 4.61 -4.91 -2.18
N ARG A 144 5.92 -4.85 -1.87
CA ARG A 144 6.53 -5.62 -0.78
C ARG A 144 5.90 -5.31 0.58
N LYS A 145 5.62 -4.03 0.87
CA LYS A 145 4.93 -3.62 2.10
C LYS A 145 3.53 -4.23 2.21
N ARG A 146 2.77 -4.27 1.11
CA ARG A 146 1.45 -4.91 1.09
C ARG A 146 1.57 -6.41 1.33
N LEU A 147 2.51 -7.07 0.66
CA LEU A 147 2.75 -8.50 0.81
C LEU A 147 3.14 -8.88 2.26
N GLY A 148 4.07 -8.14 2.87
CA GLY A 148 4.46 -8.39 4.26
C GLY A 148 3.32 -8.20 5.26
N LYS A 149 2.38 -7.28 5.00
CA LYS A 149 1.15 -7.16 5.80
C LYS A 149 0.24 -8.37 5.65
N LEU A 150 0.10 -8.91 4.43
CA LEU A 150 -0.70 -10.11 4.18
C LEU A 150 -0.14 -11.32 4.91
N GLN A 151 1.19 -11.50 4.89
CA GLN A 151 1.85 -12.66 5.49
C GLN A 151 1.90 -12.61 7.02
N SER A 152 2.04 -11.42 7.61
CA SER A 152 2.18 -11.27 9.07
C SER A 152 0.86 -11.43 9.85
N LYS A 153 -0.28 -11.61 9.17
CA LYS A 153 -1.66 -11.59 9.74
C LYS A 153 -1.93 -10.40 10.68
N ARG A 154 -1.05 -9.40 10.71
CA ARG A 154 -1.28 -8.16 11.45
C ARG A 154 -2.53 -7.56 10.83
N ALA A 155 -3.53 -7.29 11.69
CA ALA A 155 -4.73 -6.59 11.28
C ALA A 155 -4.31 -5.40 10.42
N SER A 156 -5.12 -5.07 9.41
CA SER A 156 -4.97 -3.82 8.69
C SER A 156 -5.24 -2.67 9.66
N ASP A 157 -4.29 -2.37 10.55
CA ASP A 157 -4.19 -1.09 11.22
C ASP A 157 -4.34 -0.08 10.11
N GLY A 158 -5.30 0.82 10.30
CA GLY A 158 -5.71 1.80 9.32
C GLY A 158 -4.53 2.60 8.77
N ASP A 159 -4.80 3.54 7.89
CA ASP A 159 -3.75 4.44 7.42
C ASP A 159 -3.05 5.05 8.64
N SER A 160 -1.75 4.79 8.81
CA SER A 160 -0.92 5.54 9.77
C SER A 160 -0.95 7.01 9.40
N ARG A 161 -0.65 7.93 10.33
CA ARG A 161 -0.60 9.37 10.04
C ARG A 161 0.18 9.73 8.77
N LYS A 162 1.38 9.18 8.57
CA LYS A 162 2.19 9.35 7.34
C LYS A 162 1.49 8.83 6.09
N GLY A 163 0.74 7.75 6.23
CA GLY A 163 -0.04 7.12 5.18
C GLY A 163 -1.20 7.98 4.66
N LEU A 164 -1.69 8.96 5.44
CA LEU A 164 -2.78 9.86 5.05
C LEU A 164 -2.37 10.87 3.95
N VAL A 165 -1.06 11.13 3.80
CA VAL A 165 -0.52 12.04 2.77
C VAL A 165 -0.64 11.43 1.37
N GLY A 166 -0.58 10.11 1.27
CA GLY A 166 -0.58 9.38 0.00
C GLY A 166 0.78 8.82 -0.38
N ALA A 167 0.81 8.07 -1.48
CA ALA A 167 2.01 7.39 -1.94
C ALA A 167 3.16 8.35 -2.30
N GLY A 168 2.87 9.59 -2.69
CA GLY A 168 3.89 10.55 -3.08
C GLY A 168 4.81 11.02 -1.95
N LEU A 169 4.42 10.82 -0.68
CA LEU A 169 5.32 11.04 0.45
C LEU A 169 6.58 10.18 0.34
N ALA A 170 6.44 8.90 -0.02
CA ALA A 170 7.59 7.99 -0.15
C ALA A 170 8.51 8.43 -1.30
N VAL A 171 7.96 8.96 -2.40
CA VAL A 171 8.77 9.48 -3.52
C VAL A 171 9.65 10.63 -3.05
N ARG A 172 9.06 11.65 -2.39
CA ARG A 172 9.82 12.80 -1.90
C ARG A 172 10.86 12.44 -0.84
N VAL A 173 10.51 11.51 0.05
CA VAL A 173 11.46 10.99 1.06
C VAL A 173 12.64 10.27 0.39
N ARG A 174 12.38 9.43 -0.62
CA ARG A 174 13.43 8.77 -1.39
C ARG A 174 14.33 9.80 -2.09
N GLU A 175 13.75 10.79 -2.77
CA GLU A 175 14.48 11.87 -3.44
C GLU A 175 15.39 12.63 -2.48
N SER A 176 14.90 12.94 -1.27
CA SER A 176 15.67 13.61 -0.24
C SER A 176 16.83 12.77 0.29
N PHE A 177 16.66 11.46 0.49
CA PHE A 177 17.77 10.56 0.82
C PHE A 177 18.85 10.54 -0.27
N LEU A 178 18.44 10.41 -1.53
CA LEU A 178 19.37 10.42 -2.66
C LEU A 178 20.12 11.75 -2.77
N GLU A 179 19.46 12.87 -2.48
CA GLU A 179 20.10 14.18 -2.43
C GLU A 179 21.14 14.27 -1.30
N MET A 180 20.80 13.81 -0.09
CA MET A 180 21.75 13.77 1.03
C MET A 180 22.94 12.87 0.72
N ALA A 181 22.72 11.70 0.11
CA ALA A 181 23.77 10.78 -0.29
C ALA A 181 24.72 11.38 -1.35
N ARG A 182 24.20 12.18 -2.29
CA ARG A 182 25.04 12.91 -3.27
C ARG A 182 25.92 13.97 -2.63
N LYS A 183 25.48 14.60 -1.54
CA LYS A 183 26.21 15.67 -0.84
C LYS A 183 27.31 15.14 0.07
N ASP A 184 27.19 13.91 0.57
CA ASP A 184 28.20 13.26 1.42
C ASP A 184 28.50 11.83 0.92
N PRO A 185 29.09 11.68 -0.28
CA PRO A 185 29.33 10.36 -0.87
C PRO A 185 30.34 9.53 -0.08
N GLN A 186 31.04 10.11 0.91
CA GLN A 186 31.98 9.37 1.74
C GLN A 186 31.32 8.61 2.88
N ARG A 187 30.22 9.16 3.41
CA ARG A 187 29.44 8.55 4.50
C ARG A 187 28.39 7.57 3.98
N TRP A 188 27.91 7.75 2.75
CA TRP A 188 26.77 6.99 2.22
C TRP A 188 27.19 5.81 1.34
N LEU A 189 26.61 4.65 1.61
CA LEU A 189 26.63 3.47 0.75
C LEU A 189 25.22 3.23 0.21
N ILE A 190 25.04 3.33 -1.11
CA ILE A 190 23.74 3.09 -1.74
C ILE A 190 23.64 1.63 -2.19
N LEU A 191 22.65 0.91 -1.65
CA LEU A 191 22.28 -0.45 -2.03
C LEU A 191 20.97 -0.42 -2.82
N GLU A 192 21.06 -0.66 -4.13
CA GLU A 192 19.89 -0.78 -4.98
C GLU A 192 19.18 -2.13 -4.77
N ASN A 193 17.93 -2.10 -4.32
CA ASN A 193 17.12 -3.27 -4.01
C ASN A 193 15.89 -3.39 -4.93
N ASN A 194 16.08 -3.22 -6.25
CA ASN A 194 15.01 -3.38 -7.23
C ASN A 194 14.90 -4.82 -7.71
N ASP A 195 15.97 -5.35 -8.28
CA ASP A 195 15.96 -6.62 -9.02
C ASP A 195 17.04 -7.61 -8.59
N VAL A 196 17.66 -7.37 -7.43
CA VAL A 196 18.79 -8.16 -6.92
C VAL A 196 18.30 -9.14 -5.86
N PRO A 197 18.69 -10.43 -5.91
CA PRO A 197 18.38 -11.38 -4.84
C PRO A 197 18.93 -10.90 -3.49
N LEU A 198 18.13 -11.04 -2.43
CA LEU A 198 18.48 -10.58 -1.09
C LEU A 198 19.86 -11.08 -0.61
N ARG A 199 20.19 -12.36 -0.89
CA ARG A 199 21.49 -12.97 -0.55
C ARG A 199 22.69 -12.24 -1.16
N VAL A 200 22.53 -11.70 -2.37
CA VAL A 200 23.59 -10.97 -3.06
C VAL A 200 23.78 -9.59 -2.42
N LEU A 201 22.67 -8.93 -2.04
CA LEU A 201 22.72 -7.68 -1.29
C LEU A 201 23.34 -7.87 0.10
N GLU A 202 22.96 -8.94 0.80
CA GLU A 202 23.55 -9.30 2.10
C GLU A 202 25.06 -9.48 1.98
N GLN A 203 25.53 -10.28 1.01
CA GLN A 203 26.96 -10.52 0.83
C GLN A 203 27.73 -9.24 0.54
N ARG A 204 27.25 -8.43 -0.42
CA ARG A 204 27.86 -7.12 -0.76
C ARG A 204 27.92 -6.18 0.45
N LEU A 205 26.85 -6.16 1.24
CA LEU A 205 26.75 -5.33 2.41
C LEU A 205 27.75 -5.76 3.50
N VAL A 206 27.85 -7.06 3.75
CA VAL A 206 28.80 -7.62 4.72
C VAL A 206 30.22 -7.32 4.29
N ASP A 207 30.56 -7.56 3.02
CA ASP A 207 31.92 -7.32 2.50
C ASP A 207 32.32 -5.84 2.62
N ALA A 208 31.41 -4.92 2.27
CA ALA A 208 31.65 -3.49 2.40
C ALA A 208 31.87 -3.05 3.86
N VAL A 209 31.03 -3.54 4.79
CA VAL A 209 31.12 -3.19 6.21
C VAL A 209 32.38 -3.78 6.85
N VAL A 210 32.73 -5.03 6.53
CA VAL A 210 33.96 -5.67 7.04
C VAL A 210 35.20 -4.97 6.49
N ALA A 211 35.24 -4.63 5.20
CA ALA A 211 36.35 -3.86 4.64
C ALA A 211 36.52 -2.50 5.34
N ARG A 212 35.41 -1.83 5.69
CA ARG A 212 35.44 -0.57 6.47
C ARG A 212 35.97 -0.78 7.88
N LEU A 213 35.50 -1.81 8.59
CA LEU A 213 35.95 -2.16 9.95
C LEU A 213 37.45 -2.48 10.00
N GLU A 214 37.98 -3.12 8.95
CA GLU A 214 39.38 -3.53 8.86
C GLU A 214 40.29 -2.47 8.20
N GLY A 215 39.76 -1.29 7.87
CA GLY A 215 40.53 -0.22 7.23
C GLY A 215 40.97 -0.54 5.80
N ARG A 216 40.37 -1.54 5.16
CA ARG A 216 40.65 -1.99 3.78
C ARG A 216 39.67 -1.42 2.74
N GLU A 217 38.82 -0.48 3.13
CA GLU A 217 37.83 0.12 2.24
C GLU A 217 38.53 0.88 1.10
N GLN A 218 38.23 0.52 -0.15
CA GLN A 218 38.62 1.32 -1.30
C GLN A 218 37.69 2.52 -1.45
N GLN A 219 38.24 3.71 -1.72
CA GLN A 219 37.46 4.95 -1.88
C GLN A 219 36.44 4.91 -3.04
N VAL A 220 36.52 3.93 -3.94
CA VAL A 220 35.94 4.00 -5.31
C VAL A 220 34.61 3.25 -5.47
N GLN A 221 34.17 2.39 -4.55
CA GLN A 221 32.92 1.61 -4.71
C GLN A 221 31.81 2.05 -3.74
N ARG A 222 31.26 3.26 -3.90
CA ARG A 222 30.19 3.76 -3.01
C ARG A 222 28.82 3.89 -3.66
N ILE A 223 28.78 3.81 -4.98
CA ILE A 223 27.62 3.34 -5.72
C ILE A 223 27.97 1.90 -6.08
N VAL A 224 27.26 0.92 -5.54
CA VAL A 224 27.19 -0.38 -6.21
C VAL A 224 25.97 -0.27 -7.12
N PRO A 225 26.10 0.30 -8.34
CA PRO A 225 24.98 0.24 -9.27
C PRO A 225 24.65 -1.25 -9.42
N ALA A 226 23.36 -1.58 -9.51
CA ALA A 226 23.01 -2.90 -9.98
C ALA A 226 23.83 -3.16 -11.26
N PRO A 227 24.41 -4.37 -11.44
CA PRO A 227 25.08 -4.69 -12.70
C PRO A 227 24.17 -4.27 -13.85
N ALA A 228 24.75 -3.59 -14.86
CA ALA A 228 23.98 -3.06 -15.98
C ALA A 228 23.03 -4.15 -16.46
N ARG A 229 21.72 -3.85 -16.43
CA ARG A 229 20.70 -4.81 -16.83
C ARG A 229 21.06 -5.34 -18.22
N PRO A 230 21.03 -6.67 -18.45
CA PRO A 230 21.04 -7.16 -19.81
C PRO A 230 19.83 -6.51 -20.50
N ARG A 231 20.09 -5.58 -21.42
CA ARG A 231 19.01 -4.98 -22.21
C ARG A 231 18.31 -6.11 -22.93
N HIS A 232 16.99 -6.22 -22.75
CA HIS A 232 16.20 -7.16 -23.53
C HIS A 232 16.50 -6.93 -25.02
N ALA A 233 16.76 -8.00 -25.77
CA ALA A 233 17.16 -7.94 -27.18
C ALA A 233 16.11 -7.24 -28.08
N SER A 234 14.87 -7.11 -27.60
CA SER A 234 13.79 -6.39 -28.29
C SER A 234 12.90 -5.64 -27.29
N PRO A 235 12.43 -4.42 -27.63
CA PRO A 235 11.58 -3.62 -26.76
C PRO A 235 10.27 -4.33 -26.41
N THR A 236 9.73 -4.03 -25.24
CA THR A 236 8.41 -4.53 -24.82
C THR A 236 7.33 -3.75 -25.55
N THR A 237 6.49 -4.46 -26.30
CA THR A 237 5.36 -3.94 -27.07
C THR A 237 4.08 -4.64 -26.63
N LEU A 238 2.91 -4.13 -27.04
CA LEU A 238 1.64 -4.82 -26.76
C LEU A 238 1.58 -6.25 -27.33
N GLN A 239 2.30 -6.52 -28.44
CA GLN A 239 2.32 -7.83 -29.09
C GLN A 239 3.10 -8.88 -28.28
N ASN A 240 4.23 -8.50 -27.67
CA ASN A 240 5.06 -9.41 -26.88
C ASN A 240 4.86 -9.28 -25.35
N LEU A 241 3.92 -8.42 -24.91
CA LEU A 241 3.73 -8.06 -23.51
C LEU A 241 3.43 -9.27 -22.61
N GLU A 242 2.64 -10.22 -23.09
CA GLU A 242 2.30 -11.44 -22.35
C GLU A 242 3.54 -12.30 -22.10
N GLU A 243 4.28 -12.60 -23.16
CA GLU A 243 5.53 -13.36 -23.10
C GLU A 243 6.53 -12.68 -22.15
N ARG A 244 6.71 -11.36 -22.29
CA ARG A 244 7.59 -10.56 -21.43
C ARG A 244 7.16 -10.59 -19.96
N PHE A 245 5.86 -10.51 -19.70
CA PHE A 245 5.33 -10.59 -18.34
C PHE A 245 5.65 -11.93 -17.69
N PHE A 246 5.39 -13.06 -18.37
CA PHE A 246 5.64 -14.39 -17.79
C PHE A 246 7.14 -14.73 -17.69
N GLN A 247 7.98 -14.35 -18.66
CA GLN A 247 9.44 -14.46 -18.52
C GLN A 247 9.96 -13.70 -17.28
N THR A 248 9.40 -12.51 -17.04
CA THR A 248 9.74 -11.72 -15.84
C THR A 248 9.19 -12.37 -14.58
N LEU A 249 7.99 -12.94 -14.64
CA LEU A 249 7.37 -13.65 -13.53
C LEU A 249 8.23 -14.83 -13.05
N ASP A 250 8.75 -15.64 -13.98
CA ASP A 250 9.64 -16.77 -13.69
C ASP A 250 10.92 -16.29 -12.98
N THR A 251 11.49 -15.19 -13.45
CA THR A 251 12.68 -14.57 -12.83
C THR A 251 12.36 -14.06 -11.42
N VAL A 252 11.19 -13.44 -11.24
CA VAL A 252 10.73 -12.97 -9.92
C VAL A 252 10.46 -14.14 -8.99
N GLU A 253 9.93 -15.26 -9.49
CA GLU A 253 9.63 -16.43 -8.67
C GLU A 253 10.89 -17.00 -8.00
N GLN A 254 11.99 -17.09 -8.76
CA GLN A 254 13.26 -17.61 -8.26
C GLN A 254 13.84 -16.78 -7.11
N ARG A 255 13.54 -15.48 -7.05
CA ARG A 255 14.08 -14.54 -6.05
C ARG A 255 13.10 -14.18 -4.94
N GLU A 256 11.83 -13.96 -5.28
CA GLU A 256 10.74 -13.47 -4.43
C GLU A 256 9.42 -14.17 -4.81
N PRO A 257 9.28 -15.47 -4.49
CA PRO A 257 8.15 -16.29 -4.97
C PRO A 257 6.79 -15.74 -4.54
N ALA A 258 6.66 -15.23 -3.32
CA ALA A 258 5.43 -14.60 -2.87
C ALA A 258 5.11 -13.29 -3.64
N LEU A 259 6.12 -12.57 -4.15
CA LEU A 259 5.87 -11.42 -5.03
C LEU A 259 5.36 -11.87 -6.40
N ALA A 260 5.89 -12.97 -6.95
CA ALA A 260 5.40 -13.55 -8.20
C ALA A 260 3.92 -13.93 -8.11
N VAL A 261 3.50 -14.64 -7.06
CA VAL A 261 2.07 -14.93 -6.82
C VAL A 261 1.24 -13.64 -6.75
N TRP A 262 1.74 -12.62 -6.04
CA TRP A 262 1.04 -11.35 -5.92
C TRP A 262 0.92 -10.62 -7.26
N MET A 263 1.91 -10.70 -8.16
CA MET A 263 1.87 -10.05 -9.47
C MET A 263 0.67 -10.49 -10.29
N LEU A 264 0.22 -11.74 -10.14
CA LEU A 264 -0.98 -12.28 -10.79
C LEU A 264 -2.28 -11.72 -10.22
N SER A 265 -2.30 -11.02 -9.08
CA SER A 265 -3.56 -10.60 -8.44
C SER A 265 -4.49 -9.84 -9.39
N GLY A 266 -5.72 -10.30 -9.57
CA GLY A 266 -6.74 -9.65 -10.39
C GLY A 266 -6.50 -9.66 -11.91
N ILE A 267 -5.54 -10.47 -12.40
CA ILE A 267 -5.27 -10.62 -13.85
C ILE A 267 -6.09 -11.79 -14.42
N PRO A 268 -7.09 -11.58 -15.29
CA PRO A 268 -7.87 -12.67 -15.86
C PRO A 268 -7.07 -13.44 -16.94
N GLY A 269 -7.65 -14.54 -17.44
CA GLY A 269 -7.13 -15.28 -18.59
C GLY A 269 -6.44 -16.61 -18.24
N LEU A 270 -6.43 -17.52 -19.22
CA LEU A 270 -5.96 -18.89 -19.06
C LEU A 270 -4.50 -18.97 -18.57
N ALA A 271 -3.59 -18.22 -19.19
CA ALA A 271 -2.18 -18.21 -18.82
C ALA A 271 -1.95 -17.80 -17.35
N ALA A 272 -2.69 -16.78 -16.88
CA ALA A 272 -2.61 -16.35 -15.49
C ALA A 272 -3.18 -17.41 -14.52
N HIS A 273 -4.24 -18.12 -14.91
CA HIS A 273 -4.83 -19.20 -14.11
C HIS A 273 -3.95 -20.45 -14.03
N GLN A 274 -3.26 -20.81 -15.12
CA GLN A 274 -2.27 -21.89 -15.10
C GLN A 274 -1.17 -21.62 -14.06
N GLN A 275 -0.65 -20.38 -14.02
CA GLN A 275 0.35 -19.99 -13.02
C GLN A 275 -0.23 -19.96 -11.60
N ARG A 276 -1.47 -19.49 -11.41
CA ARG A 276 -2.13 -19.56 -10.08
C ARG A 276 -2.26 -20.98 -9.58
N LEU A 277 -2.60 -21.93 -10.46
CA LEU A 277 -2.73 -23.33 -10.11
C LEU A 277 -1.38 -23.90 -9.63
N ALA A 278 -0.29 -23.59 -10.34
CA ALA A 278 1.06 -23.98 -9.93
C ALA A 278 1.44 -23.43 -8.54
N PHE A 279 0.97 -22.23 -8.18
CA PHE A 279 1.20 -21.62 -6.87
C PHE A 279 0.22 -22.04 -5.77
N ALA A 280 -0.88 -22.71 -6.11
CA ALA A 280 -1.99 -22.95 -5.20
C ALA A 280 -1.58 -23.77 -3.97
N GLU A 281 -0.72 -24.77 -4.15
CA GLU A 281 -0.25 -25.63 -3.06
C GLU A 281 0.73 -24.90 -2.14
N ARG A 282 1.68 -24.15 -2.70
CA ARG A 282 2.75 -23.47 -1.94
C ARG A 282 2.28 -22.17 -1.28
N PHE A 283 1.31 -21.48 -1.88
CA PHE A 283 0.83 -20.17 -1.42
C PHE A 283 -0.71 -20.05 -1.43
N PRO A 284 -1.46 -20.98 -0.81
CA PRO A 284 -2.92 -21.06 -0.93
C PRO A 284 -3.63 -19.76 -0.56
N GLY A 285 -3.27 -19.14 0.57
CA GLY A 285 -3.91 -17.89 1.00
C GLY A 285 -3.62 -16.70 0.08
N LEU A 286 -2.39 -16.58 -0.43
CA LEU A 286 -2.03 -15.48 -1.32
C LEU A 286 -2.69 -15.64 -2.70
N THR A 287 -2.73 -16.88 -3.21
CA THR A 287 -3.43 -17.24 -4.44
C THR A 287 -4.92 -16.94 -4.32
N ALA A 288 -5.57 -17.40 -3.23
CA ALA A 288 -6.99 -17.13 -2.95
C ALA A 288 -7.29 -15.63 -2.93
N ARG A 289 -6.52 -14.86 -2.14
CA ARG A 289 -6.71 -13.41 -2.00
C ARG A 289 -6.47 -12.65 -3.31
N GLY A 290 -5.58 -13.16 -4.16
CA GLY A 290 -5.29 -12.60 -5.48
C GLY A 290 -6.45 -12.71 -6.47
N MET A 291 -7.50 -13.49 -6.19
CA MET A 291 -8.64 -13.68 -7.09
C MET A 291 -9.76 -12.64 -6.95
N VAL A 292 -9.64 -11.64 -6.05
CA VAL A 292 -10.65 -10.58 -5.92
C VAL A 292 -10.93 -9.92 -7.28
N GLY A 293 -12.21 -9.85 -7.65
CA GLY A 293 -12.66 -9.24 -8.91
C GLY A 293 -12.63 -10.17 -10.13
N LEU A 294 -12.14 -11.41 -10.00
CA LEU A 294 -12.24 -12.42 -11.07
C LEU A 294 -13.56 -13.18 -10.95
N ASP A 295 -14.33 -13.23 -12.04
CA ASP A 295 -15.65 -13.85 -12.08
C ASP A 295 -15.80 -15.07 -12.99
N ASP A 296 -14.72 -15.48 -13.63
CA ASP A 296 -14.67 -16.66 -14.48
C ASP A 296 -14.70 -17.99 -13.70
N VAL A 297 -15.02 -19.06 -14.43
CA VAL A 297 -15.16 -20.42 -13.90
C VAL A 297 -13.85 -20.93 -13.26
N PRO A 298 -12.68 -20.84 -13.91
CA PRO A 298 -11.41 -21.25 -13.29
C PRO A 298 -11.13 -20.58 -11.93
N ALA A 299 -11.43 -19.28 -11.79
CA ALA A 299 -11.28 -18.58 -10.52
C ALA A 299 -12.22 -19.14 -9.44
N MET A 300 -13.45 -19.52 -9.79
CA MET A 300 -14.39 -20.11 -8.83
C MET A 300 -13.99 -21.53 -8.43
N ASP A 301 -13.56 -22.36 -9.38
CA ASP A 301 -13.10 -23.72 -9.10
C ASP A 301 -11.88 -23.71 -8.18
N LEU A 302 -10.94 -22.79 -8.41
CA LEU A 302 -9.77 -22.63 -7.56
C LEU A 302 -10.12 -22.12 -6.16
N ARG A 303 -11.15 -21.27 -6.00
CA ARG A 303 -11.64 -20.86 -4.67
C ARG A 303 -12.21 -22.03 -3.89
N GLU A 304 -12.96 -22.92 -4.56
CA GLU A 304 -13.52 -24.12 -3.94
C GLU A 304 -12.41 -25.09 -3.52
N LEU A 305 -11.41 -25.32 -4.39
CA LEU A 305 -10.23 -26.13 -4.07
C LEU A 305 -9.47 -25.59 -2.85
N LEU A 306 -9.29 -24.27 -2.77
CA LEU A 306 -8.53 -23.62 -1.70
C LEU A 306 -9.34 -23.39 -0.42
N SER A 307 -10.65 -23.68 -0.43
CA SER A 307 -11.55 -23.36 0.69
C SER A 307 -11.15 -24.00 2.00
N ASP A 308 -10.55 -25.19 1.93
CA ASP A 308 -10.08 -25.90 3.12
C ASP A 308 -8.70 -25.47 3.59
N LEU A 309 -7.83 -25.00 2.68
CA LEU A 309 -6.47 -24.57 3.00
C LEU A 309 -6.41 -23.11 3.49
N ALA A 310 -7.25 -22.25 2.94
CA ALA A 310 -7.23 -20.81 3.21
C ALA A 310 -8.66 -20.21 3.31
N PRO A 311 -9.48 -20.64 4.28
CA PRO A 311 -10.89 -20.27 4.35
C PRO A 311 -11.13 -18.76 4.46
N ALA A 312 -10.29 -18.04 5.20
CA ALA A 312 -10.40 -16.59 5.38
C ALA A 312 -10.08 -15.82 4.09
N GLU A 313 -9.00 -16.19 3.40
CA GLU A 313 -8.61 -15.56 2.16
C GLU A 313 -9.57 -15.88 1.01
N VAL A 314 -10.12 -17.11 0.98
CA VAL A 314 -11.18 -17.48 0.03
C VAL A 314 -12.43 -16.67 0.30
N ALA A 315 -12.90 -16.57 1.55
CA ALA A 315 -14.06 -15.73 1.90
C ALA A 315 -13.86 -14.28 1.48
N PHE A 316 -12.68 -13.70 1.78
CA PHE A 316 -12.33 -12.34 1.34
C PHE A 316 -12.37 -12.20 -0.19
N SER A 317 -11.91 -13.20 -0.93
CA SER A 317 -11.88 -13.19 -2.40
C SER A 317 -13.27 -13.16 -3.07
N LEU A 318 -14.33 -13.50 -2.32
CA LEU A 318 -15.72 -13.46 -2.77
C LEU A 318 -16.34 -12.06 -2.69
N THR A 319 -15.61 -11.04 -2.22
CA THR A 319 -16.10 -9.66 -2.17
C THR A 319 -16.59 -9.19 -3.54
N GLY A 320 -17.80 -8.62 -3.58
CA GLY A 320 -18.43 -8.12 -4.82
C GLY A 320 -19.12 -9.19 -5.66
N ARG A 321 -19.22 -10.43 -5.17
CA ARG A 321 -19.96 -11.53 -5.81
C ARG A 321 -21.30 -11.79 -5.14
N THR A 322 -22.32 -12.12 -5.92
CA THR A 322 -23.69 -12.40 -5.42
C THR A 322 -24.30 -13.66 -6.03
N ASP A 323 -23.52 -14.42 -6.80
CA ASP A 323 -23.97 -15.66 -7.43
C ASP A 323 -24.14 -16.82 -6.42
N SER A 324 -24.90 -17.83 -6.82
CA SER A 324 -25.24 -18.99 -5.98
C SER A 324 -24.01 -19.76 -5.50
N ARG A 325 -22.99 -19.96 -6.34
CA ARG A 325 -21.73 -20.63 -5.95
C ARG A 325 -21.03 -19.85 -4.84
N ALA A 326 -20.93 -18.53 -4.98
CA ALA A 326 -20.37 -17.66 -3.93
C ALA A 326 -21.18 -17.74 -2.63
N ALA A 327 -22.51 -17.72 -2.70
CA ALA A 327 -23.38 -17.84 -1.53
C ALA A 327 -23.19 -19.17 -0.78
N MET A 328 -23.18 -20.29 -1.50
CA MET A 328 -22.91 -21.63 -0.93
C MET A 328 -21.53 -21.71 -0.27
N LEU A 329 -20.51 -21.15 -0.92
CA LEU A 329 -19.16 -21.16 -0.39
C LEU A 329 -19.05 -20.31 0.90
N ARG A 330 -19.70 -19.15 0.96
CA ARG A 330 -19.78 -18.35 2.20
C ARG A 330 -20.44 -19.10 3.35
N GLN A 331 -21.52 -19.84 3.08
CA GLN A 331 -22.19 -20.65 4.10
C GLN A 331 -21.26 -21.72 4.67
N ARG A 332 -20.52 -22.43 3.80
CA ARG A 332 -19.51 -23.42 4.22
C ARG A 332 -18.39 -22.80 5.05
N LEU A 333 -17.93 -21.61 4.66
CA LEU A 333 -16.78 -20.94 5.27
C LEU A 333 -17.11 -20.24 6.60
N TYR A 334 -18.38 -19.92 6.87
CA TYR A 334 -18.79 -19.11 8.02
C TYR A 334 -18.27 -19.65 9.35
N ALA A 335 -18.30 -20.98 9.56
CA ALA A 335 -17.83 -21.59 10.81
C ALA A 335 -16.33 -21.40 11.06
N ARG A 336 -15.53 -21.19 10.00
CA ARG A 336 -14.06 -21.13 10.06
C ARG A 336 -13.52 -19.71 9.89
N ALA A 337 -14.25 -18.84 9.19
CA ALA A 337 -13.85 -17.47 8.88
C ALA A 337 -15.06 -16.50 8.89
N PRO A 338 -15.76 -16.36 10.03
CA PRO A 338 -17.00 -15.56 10.08
C PRO A 338 -16.75 -14.08 9.77
N THR A 339 -15.65 -13.50 10.24
CA THR A 339 -15.31 -12.09 10.01
C THR A 339 -15.10 -11.79 8.52
N GLU A 340 -14.32 -12.61 7.81
CA GLU A 340 -14.08 -12.44 6.38
C GLU A 340 -15.32 -12.75 5.54
N VAL A 341 -16.12 -13.74 5.94
CA VAL A 341 -17.41 -14.02 5.29
C VAL A 341 -18.32 -12.80 5.38
N LEU A 342 -18.54 -12.25 6.57
CA LEU A 342 -19.40 -11.09 6.77
C LEU A 342 -18.87 -9.85 6.03
N ALA A 343 -17.57 -9.60 6.11
CA ALA A 343 -16.94 -8.49 5.38
C ALA A 343 -17.05 -8.63 3.84
N SER A 344 -17.21 -9.86 3.32
CA SER A 344 -17.39 -10.12 1.88
C SER A 344 -18.82 -9.86 1.37
N LEU A 345 -19.81 -9.73 2.25
CA LEU A 345 -21.23 -9.54 1.91
C LEU A 345 -21.59 -8.09 1.52
N LYS A 346 -20.61 -7.19 1.39
CA LYS A 346 -20.86 -5.81 0.95
C LYS A 346 -21.63 -5.82 -0.37
N GLN A 347 -22.63 -4.95 -0.48
CA GLN A 347 -23.55 -4.85 -1.63
C GLN A 347 -24.41 -6.11 -1.90
N ASP A 348 -24.34 -7.15 -1.07
CA ASP A 348 -25.15 -8.36 -1.18
C ASP A 348 -26.37 -8.27 -0.23
N GLY A 349 -27.52 -7.91 -0.81
CA GLY A 349 -28.81 -7.84 -0.13
C GLY A 349 -29.67 -9.10 -0.28
N SER A 350 -29.09 -10.20 -0.76
CA SER A 350 -29.85 -11.45 -0.97
C SER A 350 -30.30 -12.08 0.36
N ALA A 351 -31.37 -12.87 0.33
CA ALA A 351 -31.85 -13.60 1.50
C ALA A 351 -30.76 -14.52 2.15
N PRO A 352 -29.93 -15.26 1.38
CA PRO A 352 -28.80 -16.00 1.96
C PRO A 352 -27.78 -15.12 2.69
N ALA A 353 -27.52 -13.90 2.19
CA ALA A 353 -26.63 -12.95 2.85
C ALA A 353 -27.21 -12.43 4.17
N TRP A 354 -28.51 -12.09 4.19
CA TRP A 354 -29.21 -11.68 5.42
C TRP A 354 -29.27 -12.79 6.47
N ALA A 355 -29.53 -14.04 6.07
CA ALA A 355 -29.49 -15.17 6.99
C ALA A 355 -28.13 -15.34 7.69
N LEU A 356 -27.02 -15.08 6.99
CA LEU A 356 -25.68 -15.07 7.59
C LEU A 356 -25.48 -13.89 8.56
N ARG A 357 -26.00 -12.70 8.23
CA ARG A 357 -25.94 -11.52 9.13
C ARG A 357 -26.75 -11.75 10.39
N GLU A 358 -27.95 -12.30 10.29
CA GLU A 358 -28.81 -12.63 11.44
C GLU A 358 -28.18 -13.69 12.34
N ARG A 359 -27.59 -14.73 11.75
CA ARG A 359 -26.80 -15.71 12.49
C ARG A 359 -25.65 -15.02 13.25
N ALA A 360 -24.90 -14.15 12.58
CA ALA A 360 -23.80 -13.41 13.20
C ALA A 360 -24.22 -12.47 14.32
N MET A 361 -25.39 -11.82 14.19
CA MET A 361 -25.95 -11.01 15.27
C MET A 361 -26.26 -11.85 16.52
N ARG A 362 -26.84 -13.06 16.34
CA ARG A 362 -27.05 -14.03 17.43
C ARG A 362 -25.73 -14.50 18.05
N ASP A 363 -24.69 -14.64 17.24
CA ASP A 363 -23.33 -14.99 17.68
C ASP A 363 -22.58 -13.80 18.33
N GLY A 364 -23.23 -12.64 18.53
CA GLY A 364 -22.63 -11.46 19.17
C GLY A 364 -21.68 -10.66 18.28
N ARG A 365 -21.65 -10.90 16.96
CA ARG A 365 -20.68 -10.34 16.01
C ARG A 365 -21.13 -9.03 15.35
N LEU A 366 -21.73 -8.12 16.12
CA LEU A 366 -22.32 -6.88 15.57
C LEU A 366 -21.31 -6.05 14.74
N ALA A 367 -20.06 -5.92 15.21
CA ALA A 367 -19.02 -5.17 14.50
C ALA A 367 -18.67 -5.80 13.13
N ASP A 368 -18.64 -7.13 13.04
CA ASP A 368 -18.38 -7.84 11.79
C ASP A 368 -19.56 -7.67 10.81
N VAL A 369 -20.80 -7.69 11.31
CA VAL A 369 -22.00 -7.44 10.50
C VAL A 369 -21.96 -6.03 9.91
N LEU A 370 -21.68 -5.00 10.72
CA LEU A 370 -21.54 -3.60 10.28
C LEU A 370 -20.49 -3.46 9.17
N ALA A 371 -19.36 -4.18 9.26
CA ALA A 371 -18.32 -4.17 8.24
C ALA A 371 -18.78 -4.72 6.87
N GLY A 372 -19.84 -5.54 6.86
CA GLY A 372 -20.47 -6.13 5.68
C GLY A 372 -21.70 -5.40 5.13
N LEU A 373 -22.07 -4.24 5.69
CA LEU A 373 -23.28 -3.49 5.32
C LEU A 373 -23.06 -2.37 4.29
N ALA A 374 -21.82 -2.15 3.82
CA ALA A 374 -21.57 -1.15 2.79
C ALA A 374 -22.48 -1.38 1.56
N GLY A 375 -23.14 -0.32 1.09
CA GLY A 375 -24.11 -0.33 0.00
C GLY A 375 -25.48 -0.94 0.34
N GLN A 376 -25.79 -1.23 1.60
CA GLN A 376 -27.12 -1.68 2.01
C GLN A 376 -27.96 -0.52 2.55
N ASP A 377 -29.16 -0.31 1.99
CA ASP A 377 -30.09 0.75 2.38
C ASP A 377 -31.53 0.20 2.52
N CYS A 378 -31.70 -0.71 3.48
CA CYS A 378 -33.00 -1.25 3.88
C CYS A 378 -33.20 -1.13 5.39
N GLU A 379 -34.43 -1.25 5.88
CA GLU A 379 -34.73 -1.05 7.32
C GLU A 379 -33.94 -2.00 8.22
N GLU A 380 -33.72 -3.26 7.80
CA GLU A 380 -32.90 -4.21 8.54
C GLU A 380 -31.46 -3.70 8.72
N SER A 381 -30.91 -3.05 7.69
CA SER A 381 -29.57 -2.46 7.75
C SER A 381 -29.51 -1.25 8.68
N TRP A 382 -30.60 -0.48 8.77
CA TRP A 382 -30.71 0.67 9.67
C TRP A 382 -30.83 0.25 11.15
N VAL A 383 -31.62 -0.78 11.45
CA VAL A 383 -31.70 -1.37 12.80
C VAL A 383 -30.32 -1.81 13.29
N VAL A 384 -29.51 -2.43 12.43
CA VAL A 384 -28.14 -2.84 12.77
C VAL A 384 -27.25 -1.63 13.04
N ARG A 385 -27.36 -0.55 12.25
CA ARG A 385 -26.60 0.70 12.47
C ARG A 385 -26.97 1.38 13.77
N GLU A 386 -28.26 1.44 14.10
CA GLU A 386 -28.77 1.98 15.36
C GLU A 386 -28.24 1.20 16.57
N ALA A 387 -28.28 -0.14 16.50
CA ALA A 387 -27.65 -0.99 17.51
C ALA A 387 -26.13 -0.74 17.62
N GLY A 388 -25.45 -0.50 16.50
CA GLY A 388 -24.04 -0.12 16.47
C GLY A 388 -23.77 1.21 17.17
N MET A 389 -24.62 2.21 16.96
CA MET A 389 -24.55 3.51 17.63
C MET A 389 -24.72 3.38 19.15
N GLN A 390 -25.70 2.59 19.60
CA GLN A 390 -25.93 2.32 21.02
C GLN A 390 -24.71 1.66 21.68
N ARG A 391 -23.98 0.81 20.95
CA ARG A 391 -22.74 0.17 21.41
C ARG A 391 -21.47 1.01 21.17
N LYS A 392 -21.60 2.26 20.73
CA LYS A 392 -20.47 3.18 20.45
C LYS A 392 -19.49 2.64 19.40
N LEU A 393 -19.96 1.81 18.46
CA LEU A 393 -19.18 1.29 17.33
C LEU A 393 -19.10 2.32 16.19
N PHE A 394 -18.69 3.55 16.51
CA PHE A 394 -18.82 4.69 15.61
C PHE A 394 -18.07 4.51 14.29
N ALA A 395 -16.87 3.94 14.32
CA ALA A 395 -16.05 3.72 13.14
C ALA A 395 -16.64 2.62 12.24
N GLU A 396 -17.22 1.57 12.83
CA GLU A 396 -17.91 0.49 12.13
C GLU A 396 -19.19 1.01 11.47
N VAL A 397 -20.00 1.79 12.20
CA VAL A 397 -21.23 2.42 11.69
C VAL A 397 -20.89 3.37 10.54
N ALA A 398 -19.89 4.25 10.69
CA ALA A 398 -19.46 5.14 9.61
C ALA A 398 -19.05 4.36 8.35
N ARG A 399 -18.25 3.30 8.49
CA ARG A 399 -17.84 2.45 7.35
C ARG A 399 -19.02 1.71 6.70
N SER A 400 -20.06 1.38 7.47
CA SER A 400 -21.26 0.74 6.94
C SER A 400 -22.08 1.64 6.00
N LEU A 401 -21.87 2.96 6.06
CA LEU A 401 -22.55 3.96 5.22
C LEU A 401 -21.85 4.18 3.87
N THR A 402 -20.76 3.47 3.56
CA THR A 402 -20.12 3.55 2.24
C THR A 402 -21.14 3.24 1.14
N CYS A 403 -21.23 4.13 0.14
CA CYS A 403 -22.17 4.05 -0.98
C CYS A 403 -23.66 4.07 -0.59
N VAL A 404 -24.02 4.62 0.59
CA VAL A 404 -25.42 4.83 1.00
C VAL A 404 -25.75 6.33 0.90
N PRO A 405 -26.50 6.77 -0.12
CA PRO A 405 -26.87 8.18 -0.29
C PRO A 405 -28.05 8.57 0.62
N GLY A 406 -28.47 9.83 0.55
CA GLY A 406 -29.72 10.31 1.15
C GLY A 406 -29.58 10.99 2.51
N ALA A 407 -30.62 11.75 2.89
CA ALA A 407 -30.63 12.62 4.06
C ALA A 407 -30.46 11.85 5.39
N ARG A 408 -31.06 10.66 5.52
CA ARG A 408 -30.91 9.79 6.72
C ARG A 408 -29.45 9.39 6.94
N ALA A 409 -28.73 9.06 5.86
CA ALA A 409 -27.31 8.71 5.91
C ALA A 409 -26.44 9.92 6.21
N ASP A 410 -26.71 11.08 5.59
CA ASP A 410 -25.96 12.30 5.87
C ASP A 410 -26.15 12.80 7.31
N ALA A 411 -27.37 12.77 7.85
CA ALA A 411 -27.63 13.10 9.25
C ALA A 411 -26.82 12.19 10.20
N LEU A 412 -26.77 10.89 9.93
CA LEU A 412 -25.96 9.96 10.73
C LEU A 412 -24.46 10.23 10.56
N ARG A 413 -23.99 10.59 9.37
CA ARG A 413 -22.58 10.99 9.14
C ARG A 413 -22.21 12.23 9.96
N GLU A 414 -23.08 13.23 10.02
CA GLU A 414 -22.87 14.44 10.83
C GLU A 414 -22.70 14.10 12.31
N VAL A 415 -23.57 13.24 12.86
CA VAL A 415 -23.46 12.75 14.24
C VAL A 415 -22.15 12.00 14.49
N LEU A 416 -21.60 11.32 13.48
CA LEU A 416 -20.36 10.55 13.57
C LEU A 416 -19.09 11.40 13.45
N LEU A 417 -19.17 12.64 12.96
CA LEU A 417 -18.01 13.52 12.73
C LEU A 417 -17.13 13.73 13.98
N PRO A 418 -17.67 13.98 15.19
CA PRO A 418 -16.84 14.19 16.38
C PRO A 418 -16.09 12.92 16.81
N HIS A 419 -16.53 11.74 16.35
CA HIS A 419 -15.99 10.45 16.78
C HIS A 419 -14.91 9.91 15.83
N ASP A 420 -15.16 9.94 14.51
CA ASP A 420 -14.18 9.45 13.53
C ASP A 420 -14.36 10.11 12.14
N ARG A 421 -13.76 11.29 11.97
CA ARG A 421 -13.76 12.05 10.71
C ARG A 421 -13.22 11.25 9.52
N LEU A 422 -12.26 10.34 9.74
CA LEU A 422 -11.64 9.57 8.67
C LEU A 422 -12.53 8.41 8.22
N ALA A 423 -13.24 7.76 9.14
CA ALA A 423 -14.23 6.75 8.79
C ALA A 423 -15.41 7.39 8.05
N VAL A 424 -15.88 8.56 8.49
CA VAL A 424 -16.94 9.30 7.80
C VAL A 424 -16.50 9.70 6.39
N LEU A 425 -15.30 10.26 6.19
CA LEU A 425 -14.79 10.59 4.84
C LEU A 425 -14.71 9.37 3.92
N ARG A 426 -14.37 8.18 4.42
CA ARG A 426 -14.39 6.95 3.61
C ARG A 426 -15.80 6.54 3.21
N SER A 427 -16.80 6.86 4.02
CA SER A 427 -18.20 6.57 3.73
C SER A 427 -18.78 7.42 2.60
N THR A 428 -18.19 8.60 2.33
CA THR A 428 -18.67 9.55 1.31
C THR A 428 -18.07 9.32 -0.08
N GLN A 429 -17.47 8.14 -0.32
CA GLN A 429 -16.91 7.80 -1.63
C GLN A 429 -17.98 7.91 -2.73
N GLY A 430 -17.72 8.73 -3.74
CA GLY A 430 -18.62 8.94 -4.87
C GLY A 430 -19.87 9.77 -4.56
N LEU A 431 -19.97 10.38 -3.37
CA LEU A 431 -21.10 11.25 -2.99
C LEU A 431 -20.70 12.73 -3.06
N ASP A 432 -21.58 13.60 -3.54
CA ASP A 432 -21.35 15.06 -3.60
C ASP A 432 -22.26 15.88 -2.69
N THR A 433 -22.55 15.35 -1.51
CA THR A 433 -23.43 15.99 -0.52
C THR A 433 -22.68 17.14 0.20
N PRO A 434 -23.39 18.11 0.83
CA PRO A 434 -22.74 19.16 1.61
C PRO A 434 -21.76 18.63 2.67
N VAL A 435 -22.13 17.56 3.37
CA VAL A 435 -21.27 16.87 4.35
C VAL A 435 -19.99 16.35 3.70
N ALA A 436 -20.10 15.71 2.53
CA ALA A 436 -18.96 15.18 1.79
C ALA A 436 -18.02 16.30 1.32
N ARG A 437 -18.57 17.39 0.77
CA ARG A 437 -17.79 18.55 0.29
C ARG A 437 -17.06 19.25 1.44
N GLY A 438 -17.75 19.57 2.54
CA GLY A 438 -17.13 20.19 3.72
C GLY A 438 -16.06 19.32 4.37
N LEU A 439 -16.25 18.00 4.39
CA LEU A 439 -15.22 17.06 4.87
C LEU A 439 -13.97 17.07 3.98
N ARG A 440 -14.14 17.00 2.66
CA ARG A 440 -13.02 17.03 1.71
C ARG A 440 -12.21 18.31 1.84
N GLU A 441 -12.89 19.44 1.94
CA GLU A 441 -12.26 20.74 2.14
C GLU A 441 -11.46 20.78 3.44
N SER A 442 -12.10 20.46 4.58
CA SER A 442 -11.45 20.52 5.90
C SER A 442 -10.30 19.52 6.07
N LEU A 443 -10.28 18.44 5.29
CA LEU A 443 -9.27 17.38 5.36
C LEU A 443 -8.26 17.40 4.20
N ALA A 444 -8.39 18.28 3.20
CA ALA A 444 -7.52 18.30 2.03
C ALA A 444 -6.02 18.41 2.41
N GLY A 445 -5.69 19.28 3.37
CA GLY A 445 -4.32 19.45 3.87
C GLY A 445 -3.85 18.41 4.89
N LYS A 446 -4.76 17.56 5.40
CA LYS A 446 -4.51 16.64 6.53
C LYS A 446 -4.50 15.17 6.10
N ALA A 447 -5.35 14.82 5.14
CA ALA A 447 -5.57 13.46 4.68
C ALA A 447 -5.83 13.37 3.16
N LEU A 448 -4.97 14.05 2.38
CA LEU A 448 -5.07 14.15 0.92
C LEU A 448 -5.35 12.81 0.23
N LYS A 449 -4.71 11.71 0.68
CA LYS A 449 -4.96 10.36 0.15
C LYS A 449 -6.43 9.97 0.21
N LEU A 450 -7.05 10.17 1.37
CA LEU A 450 -8.45 9.76 1.61
C LEU A 450 -9.40 10.74 0.93
N VAL A 451 -9.06 12.02 0.90
CA VAL A 451 -9.83 13.03 0.16
C VAL A 451 -9.89 12.65 -1.31
N LEU A 452 -8.75 12.39 -1.96
CA LEU A 452 -8.72 12.01 -3.38
C LEU A 452 -9.46 10.69 -3.65
N ARG A 453 -9.33 9.68 -2.78
CA ARG A 453 -10.09 8.43 -2.90
C ARG A 453 -11.60 8.63 -2.77
N SER A 454 -12.05 9.60 -1.97
CA SER A 454 -13.47 9.89 -1.83
C SER A 454 -14.10 10.46 -3.11
N LEU A 455 -13.28 10.91 -4.08
CA LEU A 455 -13.72 11.49 -5.35
C LEU A 455 -14.03 10.43 -6.42
N THR A 456 -13.67 9.16 -6.21
CA THR A 456 -13.91 8.11 -7.21
C THR A 456 -15.38 8.09 -7.64
N GLY A 457 -15.61 8.26 -8.96
CA GLY A 457 -16.95 8.31 -9.55
C GLY A 457 -17.56 9.71 -9.69
N LEU A 458 -16.92 10.77 -9.16
CA LEU A 458 -17.41 12.16 -9.30
C LEU A 458 -16.80 12.88 -10.50
N ASP A 459 -17.62 13.67 -11.19
CA ASP A 459 -17.24 14.49 -12.36
C ASP A 459 -17.55 15.99 -12.16
N THR A 460 -17.61 16.45 -10.91
CA THR A 460 -17.88 17.86 -10.57
C THR A 460 -16.62 18.72 -10.66
N GLU A 461 -16.79 20.03 -10.82
CA GLU A 461 -15.67 20.98 -10.89
C GLU A 461 -14.83 20.98 -9.61
N GLU A 462 -15.45 20.90 -8.44
CA GLU A 462 -14.75 20.81 -7.16
C GLU A 462 -13.92 19.54 -7.04
N ALA A 463 -14.42 18.41 -7.56
CA ALA A 463 -13.69 17.15 -7.56
C ALA A 463 -12.47 17.24 -8.47
N TRP A 464 -12.62 17.82 -9.66
CA TRP A 464 -11.50 18.06 -10.56
C TRP A 464 -10.46 19.01 -9.99
N ALA A 465 -10.88 20.11 -9.36
CA ALA A 465 -9.96 21.05 -8.73
C ALA A 465 -9.11 20.37 -7.64
N LEU A 466 -9.70 19.45 -6.85
CA LEU A 466 -8.96 18.64 -5.87
C LEU A 466 -7.99 17.66 -6.55
N ARG A 467 -8.39 16.99 -7.64
CA ARG A 467 -7.52 16.07 -8.40
C ARG A 467 -6.32 16.80 -8.97
N GLU A 468 -6.53 17.93 -9.63
CA GLU A 468 -5.48 18.71 -10.29
C GLU A 468 -4.47 19.27 -9.27
N ARG A 469 -4.94 19.74 -8.10
CA ARG A 469 -4.04 20.13 -7.00
C ARG A 469 -3.30 18.94 -6.38
N GLY A 470 -3.93 17.76 -6.34
CA GLY A 470 -3.39 16.56 -5.72
C GLY A 470 -2.42 15.78 -6.61
N ALA A 471 -2.60 15.80 -7.93
CA ALA A 471 -1.87 14.95 -8.86
C ALA A 471 -0.35 15.21 -8.91
N PRO A 472 0.15 16.45 -8.78
CA PRO A 472 1.59 16.66 -8.59
C PRO A 472 2.15 16.01 -7.32
N GLN A 473 1.32 15.88 -6.28
CA GLN A 473 1.76 15.48 -4.93
C GLN A 473 1.63 13.99 -4.67
N THR A 474 0.61 13.33 -5.22
CA THR A 474 0.37 11.91 -4.97
C THR A 474 -0.47 11.24 -6.06
N LYS A 475 -0.19 9.95 -6.27
CA LYS A 475 -0.84 9.14 -7.31
C LYS A 475 -2.34 8.94 -7.12
N GLU A 476 -2.87 9.11 -5.91
CA GLU A 476 -4.28 8.89 -5.62
C GLU A 476 -5.23 9.81 -6.40
N ALA A 477 -4.73 10.91 -6.95
CA ALA A 477 -5.50 11.72 -7.89
C ALA A 477 -5.80 10.93 -9.18
N LEU A 478 -4.84 10.17 -9.69
CA LEU A 478 -5.03 9.30 -10.85
C LEU A 478 -5.85 8.05 -10.49
N ASP A 479 -5.65 7.48 -9.28
CA ASP A 479 -6.51 6.37 -8.80
C ASP A 479 -8.00 6.81 -8.74
N SER A 480 -8.26 8.11 -8.49
CA SER A 480 -9.63 8.62 -8.38
C SER A 480 -10.37 8.77 -9.71
N VAL A 481 -9.65 8.62 -10.84
CA VAL A 481 -10.22 8.63 -12.21
C VAL A 481 -10.18 7.24 -12.85
N ASP A 482 -10.00 6.18 -12.05
CA ASP A 482 -10.07 4.78 -12.50
C ASP A 482 -11.32 4.56 -13.36
N GLY A 483 -11.13 4.11 -14.61
CA GLY A 483 -12.22 3.81 -15.53
C GLY A 483 -12.92 5.02 -16.17
N MET A 484 -12.50 6.27 -15.87
CA MET A 484 -13.10 7.46 -16.49
C MET A 484 -12.57 7.72 -17.90
N ALA A 485 -13.47 7.86 -18.87
CA ALA A 485 -13.14 8.09 -20.29
C ALA A 485 -13.15 9.57 -20.72
N ALA A 486 -13.57 10.48 -19.83
CA ALA A 486 -13.65 11.91 -20.13
C ALA A 486 -12.28 12.50 -20.55
N SER A 487 -12.29 13.49 -21.45
CA SER A 487 -11.07 14.13 -21.97
C SER A 487 -10.17 14.69 -20.86
N ARG A 488 -10.75 15.23 -19.79
CA ARG A 488 -10.00 15.74 -18.62
C ARG A 488 -9.27 14.61 -17.86
N ALA A 489 -9.84 13.40 -17.82
CA ALA A 489 -9.19 12.23 -17.24
C ALA A 489 -8.01 11.75 -18.08
N TRP A 490 -8.14 11.75 -19.41
CA TRP A 490 -7.02 11.46 -20.32
C TRP A 490 -5.88 12.46 -20.16
N LYS A 491 -6.21 13.77 -20.12
CA LYS A 491 -5.24 14.83 -19.87
C LYS A 491 -4.50 14.60 -18.54
N LEU A 492 -5.21 14.34 -17.44
CA LEU A 492 -4.61 14.09 -16.13
C LEU A 492 -3.63 12.90 -16.14
N ARG A 493 -3.96 11.81 -16.85
CA ARG A 493 -3.08 10.64 -17.00
C ARG A 493 -1.80 10.99 -17.76
N VAL A 494 -1.92 11.73 -18.86
CA VAL A 494 -0.79 12.11 -19.73
C VAL A 494 0.13 13.12 -19.03
N ASP A 495 -0.45 14.16 -18.42
CA ASP A 495 0.30 15.26 -17.78
C ASP A 495 1.16 14.76 -16.60
N HIS A 496 0.78 13.64 -15.97
CA HIS A 496 1.50 13.07 -14.83
C HIS A 496 2.14 11.70 -15.10
N LEU A 497 2.25 11.30 -16.36
CA LEU A 497 2.81 10.01 -16.77
C LEU A 497 4.24 9.81 -16.28
N GLY A 498 5.10 10.83 -16.39
CA GLY A 498 6.49 10.76 -15.94
C GLY A 498 6.65 10.57 -14.42
N ARG A 499 5.64 10.94 -13.62
CA ARG A 499 5.67 10.79 -12.15
C ARG A 499 4.96 9.52 -11.68
N TRP A 500 3.83 9.18 -12.29
CA TRP A 500 2.95 8.09 -11.86
C TRP A 500 2.65 7.06 -12.97
N PRO A 501 3.65 6.55 -13.71
CA PRO A 501 3.40 5.73 -14.91
C PRO A 501 2.62 4.45 -14.58
N THR A 502 2.99 3.79 -13.49
CA THR A 502 2.29 2.61 -12.96
C THR A 502 0.81 2.88 -12.68
N THR A 503 0.47 4.07 -12.15
CA THR A 503 -0.91 4.41 -11.79
C THR A 503 -1.70 4.90 -13.00
N ALA A 504 -1.07 5.61 -13.94
CA ALA A 504 -1.68 5.94 -15.21
C ALA A 504 -2.18 4.67 -15.92
N LEU A 505 -1.35 3.61 -15.96
CA LEU A 505 -1.77 2.29 -16.46
C LEU A 505 -2.92 1.69 -15.66
N SER A 506 -2.82 1.56 -14.33
CA SER A 506 -3.90 0.93 -13.55
C SER A 506 -5.23 1.69 -13.62
N SER A 507 -5.18 3.02 -13.85
CA SER A 507 -6.39 3.84 -14.00
C SER A 507 -7.15 3.60 -15.30
N LEU A 508 -6.58 2.84 -16.24
CA LEU A 508 -7.26 2.38 -17.45
C LEU A 508 -8.22 1.21 -17.16
N LYS A 509 -8.24 0.67 -15.93
CA LYS A 509 -9.12 -0.42 -15.54
C LYS A 509 -10.58 -0.10 -15.91
N GLY A 510 -11.22 -1.00 -16.65
CA GLY A 510 -12.61 -0.87 -17.08
C GLY A 510 -12.81 -0.08 -18.38
N LEU A 511 -11.76 0.55 -18.92
CA LEU A 511 -11.80 1.18 -20.24
C LEU A 511 -11.54 0.13 -21.34
N PRO A 512 -12.16 0.30 -22.53
CA PRO A 512 -11.81 -0.50 -23.69
C PRO A 512 -10.37 -0.20 -24.14
N MET A 513 -9.68 -1.20 -24.70
CA MET A 513 -8.34 -1.04 -25.27
C MET A 513 -8.41 -0.39 -26.67
N GLY A 514 -8.91 0.84 -26.73
CA GLY A 514 -8.94 1.66 -27.95
C GLY A 514 -7.62 2.42 -28.19
N PRO A 515 -7.56 3.25 -29.25
CA PRO A 515 -6.32 3.92 -29.68
C PRO A 515 -5.62 4.74 -28.59
N HIS A 516 -6.37 5.49 -27.77
CA HIS A 516 -5.79 6.28 -26.67
C HIS A 516 -5.18 5.40 -25.57
N ALA A 517 -5.86 4.30 -25.22
CA ALA A 517 -5.36 3.36 -24.22
C ALA A 517 -4.09 2.66 -24.71
N GLN A 518 -4.10 2.19 -25.97
CA GLN A 518 -2.94 1.56 -26.60
C GLN A 518 -1.73 2.49 -26.64
N ALA A 519 -1.91 3.72 -27.14
CA ALA A 519 -0.84 4.72 -27.21
C ALA A 519 -0.26 5.04 -25.83
N LEU A 520 -1.10 5.15 -24.79
CA LEU A 520 -0.62 5.36 -23.43
C LEU A 520 0.19 4.16 -22.92
N VAL A 521 -0.30 2.94 -23.12
CA VAL A 521 0.40 1.72 -22.68
C VAL A 521 1.77 1.60 -23.38
N GLU A 522 1.81 1.77 -24.70
CA GLU A 522 3.04 1.70 -25.49
C GLU A 522 4.05 2.77 -25.06
N ARG A 523 3.59 4.00 -24.85
CA ARG A 523 4.45 5.09 -24.35
C ARG A 523 5.04 4.75 -22.98
N VAL A 524 4.23 4.28 -22.04
CA VAL A 524 4.72 3.92 -20.70
C VAL A 524 5.71 2.74 -20.76
N LEU A 525 5.46 1.75 -21.61
CA LEU A 525 6.38 0.61 -21.81
C LEU A 525 7.70 1.06 -22.44
N ALA A 526 7.68 2.01 -23.37
CA ALA A 526 8.88 2.56 -23.99
C ALA A 526 9.72 3.39 -23.00
N GLU A 527 9.07 4.22 -22.17
CA GLU A 527 9.75 5.08 -21.18
C GLU A 527 10.23 4.29 -19.94
N HIS A 528 9.60 3.16 -19.61
CA HIS A 528 9.86 2.39 -18.39
C HIS A 528 9.88 0.85 -18.59
N PRO A 529 10.69 0.33 -19.54
CA PRO A 529 10.60 -1.06 -19.99
C PRO A 529 10.90 -2.10 -18.89
N ASP A 530 11.76 -1.74 -17.94
CA ASP A 530 12.27 -2.66 -16.91
C ASP A 530 11.58 -2.50 -15.54
N ARG A 531 10.59 -1.62 -15.43
CA ARG A 531 9.91 -1.39 -14.14
C ARG A 531 8.88 -2.48 -13.92
N LEU A 532 9.15 -3.40 -12.99
CA LEU A 532 8.25 -4.51 -12.67
C LEU A 532 6.78 -4.10 -12.43
N PRO A 533 6.47 -3.01 -11.68
CA PRO A 533 5.08 -2.58 -11.49
C PRO A 533 4.42 -2.07 -12.78
N VAL A 534 5.20 -1.48 -13.70
CA VAL A 534 4.73 -1.03 -15.02
C VAL A 534 4.35 -2.24 -15.87
N LEU A 535 5.24 -3.21 -16.01
CA LEU A 535 4.99 -4.44 -16.78
C LEU A 535 3.74 -5.18 -16.29
N ARG A 536 3.62 -5.35 -14.96
CA ARG A 536 2.47 -6.00 -14.33
C ARG A 536 1.15 -5.26 -14.61
N ASN A 537 1.14 -3.93 -14.52
CA ASN A 537 -0.09 -3.16 -14.76
C ASN A 537 -0.44 -3.08 -16.24
N ALA A 538 0.54 -2.96 -17.14
CA ALA A 538 0.31 -3.01 -18.58
C ALA A 538 -0.33 -4.35 -18.97
N TYR A 539 0.24 -5.47 -18.51
CA TYR A 539 -0.32 -6.79 -18.79
C TYR A 539 -1.71 -6.97 -18.20
N ALA A 540 -1.95 -6.51 -16.95
CA ALA A 540 -3.27 -6.59 -16.33
C ALA A 540 -4.36 -5.87 -17.14
N VAL A 541 -4.06 -4.67 -17.66
CA VAL A 541 -5.01 -3.92 -18.50
C VAL A 541 -5.25 -4.64 -19.82
N ALA A 542 -4.18 -5.11 -20.49
CA ALA A 542 -4.29 -5.83 -21.76
C ALA A 542 -5.05 -7.16 -21.63
N ALA A 543 -4.80 -7.93 -20.57
CA ALA A 543 -5.50 -9.19 -20.28
C ALA A 543 -6.99 -8.92 -20.00
N THR A 544 -7.29 -7.91 -19.18
CA THR A 544 -8.68 -7.54 -18.88
C THR A 544 -9.45 -7.13 -20.13
N ALA A 545 -8.85 -6.31 -21.00
CA ALA A 545 -9.47 -5.89 -22.25
C ALA A 545 -9.73 -7.07 -23.20
N ARG A 546 -8.79 -8.03 -23.30
CA ARG A 546 -8.96 -9.25 -24.08
C ARG A 546 -10.13 -10.09 -23.56
N THR A 547 -10.19 -10.31 -22.25
CA THR A 547 -11.32 -11.05 -21.64
C THR A 547 -12.66 -10.37 -21.89
N LEU A 548 -12.74 -9.04 -21.78
CA LEU A 548 -13.98 -8.30 -22.06
C LEU A 548 -14.42 -8.42 -23.53
N SER A 549 -13.47 -8.43 -24.48
CA SER A 549 -13.78 -8.61 -25.90
C SER A 549 -14.26 -10.01 -26.28
N GLN A 550 -13.92 -11.03 -25.46
CA GLN A 550 -14.30 -12.43 -25.67
C GLN A 550 -15.61 -12.81 -25.00
N GLN A 551 -16.15 -11.97 -24.11
CA GLN A 551 -17.45 -12.21 -23.50
C GLN A 551 -18.57 -11.86 -24.51
N PRO A 552 -19.55 -12.75 -24.75
CA PRO A 552 -20.73 -12.38 -25.54
C PRO A 552 -21.42 -11.20 -24.87
N ALA A 553 -21.88 -10.23 -25.66
CA ALA A 553 -22.47 -8.98 -25.17
C ALA A 553 -23.49 -9.27 -24.07
N ARG A 554 -23.15 -8.95 -22.81
CA ARG A 554 -24.11 -8.99 -21.71
C ARG A 554 -25.19 -7.95 -22.03
N THR A 555 -26.44 -8.39 -22.06
CA THR A 555 -27.61 -7.51 -22.12
C THR A 555 -27.44 -6.39 -21.08
N PRO A 556 -27.63 -5.11 -21.45
CA PRO A 556 -27.46 -4.02 -20.50
C PRO A 556 -28.39 -4.25 -19.31
N ARG A 557 -27.87 -3.98 -18.10
CA ARG A 557 -28.68 -3.94 -16.88
C ARG A 557 -29.86 -3.02 -17.16
N VAL A 558 -31.07 -3.55 -17.07
CA VAL A 558 -32.29 -2.75 -17.09
C VAL A 558 -32.20 -1.82 -15.89
N ASP A 559 -32.07 -0.53 -16.19
CA ASP A 559 -32.19 0.55 -15.23
C ASP A 559 -33.66 0.57 -14.77
N THR A 560 -33.96 0.05 -13.59
CA THR A 560 -35.33 0.06 -13.03
C THR A 560 -35.73 1.43 -12.46
N SER A 561 -35.09 2.51 -12.90
CA SER A 561 -35.39 3.89 -12.51
C SER A 561 -36.33 4.60 -13.51
N SER A 562 -37.44 3.97 -13.90
CA SER A 562 -38.54 4.69 -14.57
C SER A 562 -39.83 3.87 -14.54
N ARG A 563 -40.54 3.88 -13.41
CA ARG A 563 -41.97 3.53 -13.33
C ARG A 563 -42.54 3.89 -11.96
N VAL A 564 -42.65 5.18 -11.68
CA VAL A 564 -43.71 5.71 -10.80
C VAL A 564 -44.09 7.08 -11.35
N GLU A 565 -45.10 7.10 -12.20
CA GLU A 565 -46.06 8.20 -12.35
C GLU A 565 -47.27 7.58 -13.05
N ALA A 566 -48.33 7.38 -12.27
CA ALA A 566 -49.68 7.04 -12.69
C ALA A 566 -50.60 8.12 -12.12
#